data_AF-M3BXK7-F1
#
_entry.id   AF-M3BXK7-F1
#
_cell.length_a   1.000
_cell.length_b   1.000
_cell.length_c   1.000
_cell.angle_alpha   90.00
_cell.angle_beta   90.00
_cell.angle_gamma   90.00
#
_symmetry.space_group_name_H-M   'P 1'
#
loop_
_entity.id
_entity.type
_entity.pdbx_description
1 polymer ?
#
loop_
_entity_poly.entity_id
_entity_poly.type
_entity_poly.pdbx_seq_one_letter_code
_entity_poly.pdbx_strand_id
1 'polypeptide(L)'
;MADLDPGTLSEAELTARIAALSPERRAAFEKMLHGAAHPRPGIPRRGATAAPASYGQERLWLLTGLLPTAYNYATALRLRGDLSVPALRGALRGIVRRHEVLRTTFRLDGDDLIQVVHPTADVPVRLADLTGRSADTGRLMREEARRPFDLEHGPLLRLTLFRLGPRDHLALLAVHHAVTDGWSNGVLVTELATGYRELRAGRPDRRPAPPVQYGDYAHWQRERLTGPELRALEDYWRTAVRDLPRTDLPTDRPRPAARRGEGANHALLLSPELTGRLADLRRREGGSLFMLVLSALLVVLRGTR
;
A
#
# COMPACT_ATOMS: atom_id res chain seq x y z
N MET A 1 8.97 -54.78 0.52
CA MET A 1 10.16 -54.45 -0.28
C MET A 1 9.98 -53.01 -0.70
N ALA A 2 10.55 -52.11 0.09
CA ALA A 2 10.31 -50.67 0.01
C ALA A 2 11.25 -50.06 -1.03
N ASP A 3 10.67 -49.47 -2.08
CA ASP A 3 11.39 -48.61 -3.00
C ASP A 3 11.43 -47.18 -2.44
N LEU A 4 12.65 -46.68 -2.30
CA LEU A 4 12.98 -45.34 -1.84
C LEU A 4 12.81 -44.35 -3.01
N ASP A 5 11.83 -43.46 -2.88
CA ASP A 5 11.66 -42.25 -3.69
C ASP A 5 12.78 -41.24 -3.33
N PRO A 6 13.57 -40.73 -4.29
CA PRO A 6 14.64 -39.78 -4.00
C PRO A 6 14.08 -38.37 -3.72
N GLY A 7 13.59 -38.17 -2.50
CA GLY A 7 13.99 -37.06 -1.65
C GLY A 7 13.35 -35.68 -1.88
N THR A 8 12.02 -35.57 -1.78
CA THR A 8 11.40 -34.30 -1.32
C THR A 8 11.39 -34.24 0.20
N LEU A 9 12.37 -33.53 0.79
CA LEU A 9 12.34 -33.18 2.21
C LEU A 9 11.19 -32.19 2.46
N SER A 10 10.41 -32.40 3.52
CA SER A 10 9.45 -31.38 3.97
C SER A 10 10.20 -30.13 4.49
N GLU A 11 9.54 -28.97 4.48
CA GLU A 11 10.11 -27.70 4.95
C GLU A 11 10.60 -27.79 6.41
N ALA A 12 9.90 -28.55 7.25
CA ALA A 12 10.28 -28.81 8.64
C ALA A 12 11.55 -29.67 8.75
N GLU A 13 11.69 -30.71 7.93
CA GLU A 13 12.88 -31.57 7.91
C GLU A 13 14.11 -30.84 7.34
N LEU A 14 13.90 -30.01 6.32
CA LEU A 14 14.94 -29.16 5.76
C LEU A 14 15.44 -28.16 6.81
N THR A 15 14.52 -27.51 7.53
CA THR A 15 14.84 -26.57 8.61
C THR A 15 15.61 -27.24 9.75
N ALA A 16 15.18 -28.43 10.18
CA ALA A 16 15.88 -29.20 11.21
C ALA A 16 17.29 -29.63 10.78
N ARG A 17 17.46 -30.03 9.51
CA ARG A 17 18.78 -30.43 8.97
C ARG A 17 19.72 -29.24 8.79
N ILE A 18 19.23 -28.09 8.33
CA ILE A 18 19.99 -26.83 8.31
C ILE A 18 20.35 -26.43 9.74
N ALA A 19 19.45 -26.70 10.71
CA ALA A 19 19.69 -26.40 12.11
C ALA A 19 20.80 -27.27 12.74
N ALA A 20 21.00 -28.47 12.22
CA ALA A 20 22.01 -29.43 12.69
C ALA A 20 23.38 -29.29 12.00
N LEU A 21 23.53 -28.37 11.04
CA LEU A 21 24.83 -28.12 10.39
C LEU A 21 25.84 -27.49 11.35
N SER A 22 27.13 -27.79 11.15
CA SER A 22 28.20 -27.08 11.84
C SER A 22 28.12 -25.57 11.54
N PRO A 23 28.62 -24.69 12.44
CA PRO A 23 28.59 -23.26 12.21
C PRO A 23 29.21 -22.84 10.86
N GLU A 24 30.32 -23.47 10.43
CA GLU A 24 30.94 -23.11 9.14
C GLU A 24 30.09 -23.56 7.95
N ARG A 25 29.46 -24.74 8.02
CA ARG A 25 28.59 -25.26 6.95
C ARG A 25 27.29 -24.48 6.86
N ARG A 26 26.72 -24.04 7.99
CA ARG A 26 25.54 -23.16 8.00
C ARG A 26 25.88 -21.80 7.37
N ALA A 27 27.01 -21.20 7.74
CA ALA A 27 27.47 -19.94 7.13
C ALA A 27 27.75 -20.08 5.63
N ALA A 28 28.34 -21.19 5.19
CA ALA A 28 28.54 -21.47 3.76
C ALA A 28 27.22 -21.70 3.01
N PHE A 29 26.26 -22.40 3.62
CA PHE A 29 24.94 -22.64 3.07
C PHE A 29 24.12 -21.35 2.96
N GLU A 30 24.14 -20.49 3.98
CA GLU A 30 23.58 -19.14 3.95
C GLU A 30 24.23 -18.31 2.84
N LYS A 31 25.56 -18.32 2.73
CA LYS A 31 26.30 -17.62 1.66
C LYS A 31 25.92 -18.13 0.25
N MET A 32 25.67 -19.43 0.09
CA MET A 32 25.23 -20.04 -1.18
C MET A 32 23.77 -19.73 -1.52
N LEU A 33 22.85 -19.86 -0.55
CA LEU A 33 21.43 -19.48 -0.71
C LEU A 33 21.29 -18.00 -1.05
N HIS A 34 22.19 -17.19 -0.52
CA HIS A 34 22.16 -15.76 -0.70
C HIS A 34 22.78 -15.26 -1.98
N GLY A 35 23.50 -16.04 -2.80
CA GLY A 35 24.00 -15.60 -4.12
C GLY A 35 24.33 -14.11 -4.20
N ALA A 36 25.41 -13.66 -3.55
CA ALA A 36 25.81 -12.24 -3.45
C ALA A 36 24.73 -11.24 -2.95
N ALA A 37 23.72 -11.68 -2.19
CA ALA A 37 22.86 -10.80 -1.42
C ALA A 37 23.71 -10.22 -0.29
N HIS A 38 24.21 -9.02 -0.53
CA HIS A 38 24.79 -8.20 0.51
C HIS A 38 23.75 -8.09 1.64
N PRO A 39 24.10 -8.36 2.91
CA PRO A 39 23.18 -8.16 4.01
C PRO A 39 22.69 -6.72 3.94
N ARG A 40 21.39 -6.55 3.63
CA ARG A 40 20.83 -5.21 3.52
C ARG A 40 20.76 -4.65 4.94
N PRO A 41 21.45 -3.54 5.25
CA PRO A 41 21.35 -2.95 6.57
C PRO A 41 19.88 -2.62 6.84
N GLY A 42 19.40 -3.03 8.02
CA GLY A 42 18.05 -2.73 8.48
C GLY A 42 17.80 -1.22 8.54
N ILE A 43 16.54 -0.82 8.59
CA ILE A 43 16.17 0.61 8.69
C ILE A 43 16.27 1.02 10.17
N PRO A 44 17.22 1.88 10.56
CA PRO A 44 17.36 2.30 11.95
C PRO A 44 16.25 3.27 12.34
N ARG A 45 15.72 3.14 13.56
CA ARG A 45 14.78 4.11 14.13
C ARG A 45 15.53 5.39 14.50
N ARG A 46 15.09 6.53 13.97
CA ARG A 46 15.70 7.85 14.19
C ARG A 46 14.87 8.74 15.09
N GLY A 47 13.54 8.61 15.07
CA GLY A 47 12.65 9.40 15.94
C GLY A 47 12.64 10.91 15.64
N ALA A 48 13.09 11.32 14.44
CA ALA A 48 13.11 12.72 14.03
C ALA A 48 11.70 13.22 13.69
N THR A 49 11.40 14.45 14.09
CA THR A 49 10.13 15.13 13.75
C THR A 49 10.14 15.77 12.36
N ALA A 50 11.31 15.85 11.72
CA ALA A 50 11.50 16.22 10.33
C ALA A 50 12.41 15.19 9.66
N ALA A 51 12.11 14.84 8.42
CA ALA A 51 12.92 13.94 7.60
C ALA A 51 12.79 14.33 6.12
N PRO A 52 13.76 13.97 5.26
CA PRO A 52 13.57 14.14 3.82
C PRO A 52 12.34 13.33 3.36
N ALA A 53 11.62 13.84 2.36
CA ALA A 53 10.60 13.04 1.68
C ALA A 53 11.26 11.87 0.92
N SER A 54 10.59 10.75 0.81
CA SER A 54 11.00 9.67 -0.10
C SER A 54 10.86 10.13 -1.57
N TYR A 55 11.58 9.51 -2.50
CA TYR A 55 11.41 9.81 -3.93
C TYR A 55 9.96 9.63 -4.40
N GLY A 56 9.24 8.67 -3.81
CA GLY A 56 7.82 8.46 -4.06
C GLY A 56 6.95 9.61 -3.55
N GLN A 57 7.24 10.12 -2.35
CA GLN A 57 6.54 11.27 -1.78
C GLN A 57 6.80 12.57 -2.55
N GLU A 58 8.03 12.83 -2.99
CA GLU A 58 8.36 13.98 -3.86
C GLU A 58 7.55 13.98 -5.14
N ARG A 59 7.56 12.84 -5.85
CA ARG A 59 6.75 12.68 -7.06
C ARG A 59 5.28 12.95 -6.79
N LEU A 60 4.73 12.46 -5.67
CA LEU A 60 3.34 12.65 -5.33
C LEU A 60 3.02 14.11 -4.97
N TRP A 61 3.89 14.79 -4.22
CA TRP A 61 3.73 16.21 -3.89
C TRP A 61 3.68 17.08 -5.16
N LEU A 62 4.65 16.88 -6.08
CA LEU A 62 4.68 17.56 -7.37
C LEU A 62 3.41 17.29 -8.19
N LEU A 63 3.00 16.02 -8.30
CA LEU A 63 1.84 15.66 -9.10
C LEU A 63 0.52 16.10 -8.49
N THR A 64 0.42 16.24 -7.16
CA THR A 64 -0.79 16.77 -6.51
C THR A 64 -0.99 18.26 -6.83
N GLY A 65 0.09 19.04 -7.03
CA GLY A 65 -0.03 20.41 -7.54
C GLY A 65 -0.67 20.49 -8.94
N LEU A 66 -0.49 19.46 -9.78
CA LEU A 66 -1.06 19.39 -11.13
C LEU A 66 -2.40 18.65 -11.19
N LEU A 67 -2.59 17.66 -10.32
CA LEU A 67 -3.72 16.73 -10.30
C LEU A 67 -4.25 16.57 -8.86
N PRO A 68 -4.93 17.58 -8.30
CA PRO A 68 -5.20 17.69 -6.85
C PRO A 68 -6.03 16.57 -6.21
N THR A 69 -6.67 15.73 -7.04
CA THR A 69 -7.59 14.68 -6.58
C THR A 69 -7.20 13.29 -7.10
N ALA A 70 -6.22 13.20 -7.99
CA ALA A 70 -5.84 11.94 -8.66
C ALA A 70 -5.18 10.94 -7.71
N TYR A 71 -4.61 11.43 -6.60
CA TYR A 71 -3.93 10.64 -5.58
C TYR A 71 -4.70 10.58 -4.27
N ASN A 72 -6.01 10.84 -4.31
CA ASN A 72 -6.88 10.47 -3.22
C ASN A 72 -7.15 8.96 -3.29
N TYR A 73 -6.89 8.27 -2.19
CA TYR A 73 -7.24 6.89 -2.00
C TYR A 73 -8.44 6.81 -1.04
N ALA A 74 -9.55 6.22 -1.48
CA ALA A 74 -10.78 6.18 -0.70
C ALA A 74 -11.33 4.76 -0.59
N THR A 75 -11.56 4.32 0.65
CA THR A 75 -12.13 3.00 0.98
C THR A 75 -13.49 3.19 1.64
N ALA A 76 -14.52 2.54 1.09
CA ALA A 76 -15.87 2.55 1.66
C ALA A 76 -16.16 1.23 2.39
N LEU A 77 -16.65 1.32 3.62
CA LEU A 77 -17.06 0.19 4.45
C LEU A 77 -18.54 0.33 4.80
N ARG A 78 -19.35 -0.69 4.53
CA ARG A 78 -20.74 -0.73 5.01
C ARG A 78 -20.78 -1.34 6.41
N LEU A 79 -21.25 -0.56 7.37
CA LEU A 79 -21.31 -0.92 8.78
C LEU A 79 -22.77 -1.13 9.17
N ARG A 80 -23.10 -2.35 9.59
CA ARG A 80 -24.46 -2.73 10.04
C ARG A 80 -24.45 -3.05 11.53
N GLY A 81 -25.49 -2.58 12.23
CA GLY A 81 -25.66 -2.75 13.68
C GLY A 81 -25.47 -1.46 14.48
N ASP A 82 -25.33 -1.60 15.79
CA ASP A 82 -25.21 -0.46 16.72
C ASP A 82 -23.78 0.10 16.72
N LEU A 83 -23.57 1.11 15.87
CA LEU A 83 -22.31 1.80 15.71
C LEU A 83 -22.06 2.76 16.88
N SER A 84 -20.93 2.57 17.58
CA SER A 84 -20.43 3.55 18.55
C SER A 84 -19.52 4.56 17.86
N VAL A 85 -20.06 5.71 17.46
CA VAL A 85 -19.27 6.80 16.87
C VAL A 85 -18.12 7.24 17.79
N PRO A 86 -18.29 7.34 19.13
CA PRO A 86 -17.18 7.63 20.04
C PRO A 86 -16.04 6.59 19.97
N ALA A 87 -16.36 5.30 19.94
CA ALA A 87 -15.35 4.25 19.82
C ALA A 87 -14.62 4.32 18.46
N LEU A 88 -15.34 4.65 17.38
CA LEU A 88 -14.74 4.81 16.06
C LEU A 88 -13.78 6.01 16.00
N ARG A 89 -14.17 7.16 16.58
CA ARG A 89 -13.31 8.34 16.72
C ARG A 89 -12.07 8.02 17.54
N GLY A 90 -12.23 7.31 18.65
CA GLY A 90 -11.10 6.89 19.50
C GLY A 90 -10.15 5.93 18.77
N ALA A 91 -10.69 5.00 17.99
CA ALA A 91 -9.89 4.05 17.22
C ALA A 91 -9.06 4.76 16.14
N LEU A 92 -9.68 5.70 15.41
CA LEU A 92 -8.99 6.53 14.41
C LEU A 92 -7.86 7.35 15.05
N ARG A 93 -8.13 8.00 16.19
CA ARG A 93 -7.12 8.74 16.96
C ARG A 93 -5.96 7.84 17.40
N GLY A 94 -6.25 6.61 17.81
CA GLY A 94 -5.23 5.62 18.19
C GLY A 94 -4.28 5.29 17.04
N ILE A 95 -4.82 5.05 15.84
CA ILE A 95 -4.03 4.74 14.64
C ILE A 95 -3.20 5.96 14.20
N VAL A 96 -3.78 7.16 14.20
CA VAL A 96 -3.07 8.40 13.84
C VAL A 96 -1.91 8.67 14.80
N ARG A 97 -2.09 8.39 16.10
CA ARG A 97 -1.00 8.47 17.07
C ARG A 97 0.10 7.43 16.81
N ARG A 98 -0.31 6.21 16.44
CA ARG A 98 0.56 5.04 16.23
C ARG A 98 1.46 5.16 15.00
N HIS A 99 0.95 5.71 13.91
CA HIS A 99 1.64 5.83 12.63
C HIS A 99 1.96 7.29 12.33
N GLU A 100 3.24 7.65 12.41
CA GLU A 100 3.73 9.02 12.21
C GLU A 100 3.27 9.62 10.88
N VAL A 101 3.27 8.80 9.83
CA VAL A 101 2.90 9.20 8.47
C VAL A 101 1.48 9.76 8.36
N LEU A 102 0.55 9.36 9.25
CA LEU A 102 -0.84 9.85 9.23
C LEU A 102 -1.00 11.22 9.88
N ARG A 103 0.01 11.69 10.59
CA ARG A 103 0.12 13.02 11.20
C ARG A 103 1.28 13.80 10.58
N THR A 104 1.62 13.50 9.33
CA THR A 104 2.68 14.14 8.56
C THR A 104 2.12 15.14 7.56
N THR A 105 2.78 16.30 7.45
CA THR A 105 2.63 17.23 6.32
C THR A 105 3.96 17.39 5.58
N PHE A 106 3.94 18.06 4.43
CA PHE A 106 5.09 18.23 3.55
C PHE A 106 5.32 19.72 3.29
N ARG A 107 6.57 20.15 3.30
CA ARG A 107 6.95 21.52 2.91
C ARG A 107 8.34 21.52 2.30
N LEU A 108 8.63 22.57 1.55
CA LEU A 108 10.00 22.84 1.12
C LEU A 108 10.85 23.37 2.28
N ASP A 109 12.11 22.98 2.29
CA ASP A 109 13.18 23.51 3.12
C ASP A 109 14.37 23.82 2.20
N GLY A 110 14.42 25.05 1.68
CA GLY A 110 15.22 25.36 0.50
C GLY A 110 14.66 24.64 -0.74
N ASP A 111 15.50 23.88 -1.42
CA ASP A 111 15.13 23.10 -2.61
C ASP A 111 14.66 21.67 -2.26
N ASP A 112 14.81 21.25 -1.00
CA ASP A 112 14.48 19.90 -0.57
C ASP A 112 13.05 19.81 -0.04
N LEU A 113 12.29 18.82 -0.52
CA LEU A 113 11.00 18.49 0.07
C LEU A 113 11.21 17.67 1.34
N ILE A 114 10.72 18.18 2.47
CA ILE A 114 10.76 17.48 3.74
C ILE A 114 9.36 17.09 4.20
N GLN A 115 9.29 16.01 4.96
CA GLN A 115 8.13 15.64 5.76
C GLN A 115 8.27 16.13 7.19
N VAL A 116 7.19 16.68 7.74
CA VAL A 116 7.07 17.19 9.11
C VAL A 116 6.04 16.36 9.87
N VAL A 117 6.49 15.66 10.90
CA VAL A 117 5.65 14.82 11.76
C VAL A 117 5.13 15.65 12.94
N HIS A 118 3.82 15.86 13.00
CA HIS A 118 3.16 16.62 14.06
C HIS A 118 2.91 15.75 15.29
N PRO A 119 3.13 16.21 16.54
CA PRO A 119 2.86 15.42 17.76
C PRO A 119 1.46 14.82 17.82
N THR A 120 0.46 15.56 17.32
CA THR A 120 -0.93 15.14 17.20
C THR A 120 -1.49 15.63 15.87
N ALA A 121 -2.55 14.99 15.39
CA ALA A 121 -3.36 15.48 14.28
C ALA A 121 -4.83 15.26 14.61
N ASP A 122 -5.65 16.30 14.48
CA ASP A 122 -7.09 16.18 14.64
C ASP A 122 -7.72 15.76 13.31
N VAL A 123 -7.99 14.46 13.18
CA VAL A 123 -8.56 13.90 11.95
C VAL A 123 -10.08 14.09 11.94
N PRO A 124 -10.64 14.78 10.92
CA PRO A 124 -12.07 15.02 10.84
C PRO A 124 -12.86 13.71 10.77
N VAL A 125 -13.83 13.56 11.68
CA VAL A 125 -14.87 12.53 11.62
C VAL A 125 -16.23 13.19 11.43
N ARG A 126 -16.65 13.30 10.16
CA ARG A 126 -17.91 13.91 9.76
C ARG A 126 -19.03 12.89 9.81
N LEU A 127 -20.21 13.34 10.24
CA LEU A 127 -21.44 12.57 10.19
C LEU A 127 -22.41 13.29 9.25
N ALA A 128 -22.90 12.57 8.23
CA ALA A 128 -23.90 13.05 7.29
C ALA A 128 -25.11 12.13 7.39
N ASP A 129 -26.28 12.67 7.75
CA ASP A 129 -27.52 11.91 7.77
C ASP A 129 -28.15 11.87 6.37
N LEU A 130 -28.19 10.67 5.79
CA LEU A 130 -28.79 10.37 4.50
C LEU A 130 -29.97 9.41 4.64
N THR A 131 -30.56 9.32 5.83
CA THR A 131 -31.76 8.51 6.07
C THR A 131 -32.86 8.95 5.10
N GLY A 132 -33.39 8.02 4.30
CA GLY A 132 -34.38 8.31 3.25
C GLY A 132 -33.83 8.97 1.97
N ARG A 133 -32.51 9.18 1.85
CA ARG A 133 -31.86 9.82 0.69
C ARG A 133 -30.88 8.90 -0.05
N SER A 134 -31.29 7.66 -0.31
CA SER A 134 -30.44 6.63 -0.92
C SER A 134 -29.90 7.03 -2.32
N ALA A 135 -30.69 7.79 -3.09
CA ALA A 135 -30.29 8.27 -4.42
C ALA A 135 -29.07 9.21 -4.39
N ASP A 136 -28.88 9.96 -3.29
CA ASP A 136 -27.78 10.91 -3.14
C ASP A 136 -26.46 10.26 -2.67
N THR A 137 -26.55 9.07 -2.06
CA THR A 137 -25.41 8.43 -1.38
C THR A 137 -24.19 8.27 -2.30
N GLY A 138 -24.39 7.72 -3.49
CA GLY A 138 -23.29 7.50 -4.43
C GLY A 138 -22.63 8.81 -4.93
N ARG A 139 -23.43 9.86 -5.13
CA ARG A 139 -22.92 11.18 -5.54
C ARG A 139 -22.08 11.81 -4.43
N LEU A 140 -22.62 11.88 -3.21
CA LEU A 140 -21.94 12.46 -2.05
C LEU A 140 -20.66 11.70 -1.68
N MET A 141 -20.65 10.37 -1.80
CA MET A 141 -19.44 9.58 -1.61
C MET A 141 -18.35 9.93 -2.64
N ARG A 142 -18.72 10.11 -3.92
CA ARG A 142 -17.76 10.51 -4.96
C ARG A 142 -17.23 11.92 -4.74
N GLU A 143 -18.09 12.86 -4.34
CA GLU A 143 -17.69 14.22 -3.99
C GLU A 143 -16.71 14.21 -2.81
N GLU A 144 -17.02 13.47 -1.75
CA GLU A 144 -16.14 13.36 -0.58
C GLU A 144 -14.82 12.65 -0.92
N ALA A 145 -14.83 11.60 -1.77
CA ALA A 145 -13.62 10.93 -2.23
C ALA A 145 -12.74 11.85 -3.10
N ARG A 146 -13.34 12.77 -3.86
CA ARG A 146 -12.64 13.70 -4.76
C ARG A 146 -12.31 15.04 -4.10
N ARG A 147 -12.68 15.28 -2.85
CA ARG A 147 -12.27 16.52 -2.17
C ARG A 147 -10.74 16.56 -2.02
N PRO A 148 -10.04 17.61 -2.48
CA PRO A 148 -8.57 17.64 -2.45
C PRO A 148 -8.03 17.62 -1.01
N PHE A 149 -6.78 17.20 -0.87
CA PHE A 149 -6.00 17.36 0.36
C PHE A 149 -4.96 18.45 0.18
N ASP A 150 -4.72 19.21 1.24
CA ASP A 150 -3.61 20.15 1.33
C ASP A 150 -2.43 19.44 2.00
N LEU A 151 -1.36 19.20 1.22
CA LEU A 151 -0.19 18.45 1.71
C LEU A 151 0.64 19.24 2.72
N GLU A 152 0.53 20.57 2.75
CA GLU A 152 1.31 21.45 3.61
C GLU A 152 0.65 21.62 4.98
N HIS A 153 -0.67 21.72 5.01
CA HIS A 153 -1.44 21.99 6.22
C HIS A 153 -2.14 20.75 6.80
N GLY A 154 -2.42 19.74 5.97
CA GLY A 154 -3.09 18.52 6.40
C GLY A 154 -4.46 18.75 7.07
N PRO A 155 -4.96 17.75 7.83
CA PRO A 155 -4.49 16.35 7.88
C PRO A 155 -4.75 15.63 6.55
N LEU A 156 -3.92 14.62 6.25
CA LEU A 156 -3.96 13.86 4.98
C LEU A 156 -4.83 12.60 5.05
N LEU A 157 -5.73 12.58 6.03
CA LEU A 157 -6.68 11.51 6.34
C LEU A 157 -7.99 12.16 6.79
N ARG A 158 -9.12 11.59 6.40
CA ARG A 158 -10.44 11.96 6.93
C ARG A 158 -11.42 10.80 6.87
N LEU A 159 -12.41 10.82 7.74
CA LEU A 159 -13.45 9.81 7.82
C LEU A 159 -14.83 10.48 7.73
N THR A 160 -15.63 10.07 6.76
CA THR A 160 -17.03 10.48 6.67
C THR A 160 -17.94 9.29 6.91
N LEU A 161 -18.83 9.43 7.89
CA LEU A 161 -19.91 8.49 8.18
C LEU A 161 -21.20 9.00 7.54
N PHE A 162 -21.73 8.26 6.59
CA PHE A 162 -23.07 8.45 6.04
C PHE A 162 -24.04 7.53 6.78
N ARG A 163 -24.99 8.09 7.52
CA ARG A 163 -26.06 7.32 8.16
C ARG A 163 -27.15 7.07 7.13
N LEU A 164 -27.44 5.80 6.81
CA LEU A 164 -28.49 5.40 5.88
C LEU A 164 -29.78 4.99 6.61
N GLY A 165 -29.66 4.63 7.88
CA GLY A 165 -30.76 4.32 8.77
C GLY A 165 -30.26 4.10 10.20
N PRO A 166 -31.11 3.61 11.12
CA PRO A 166 -30.76 3.46 12.54
C PRO A 166 -29.56 2.52 12.79
N ARG A 167 -29.41 1.48 11.98
CA ARG A 167 -28.37 0.44 12.11
C ARG A 167 -27.64 0.18 10.79
N ASP A 168 -27.63 1.14 9.87
CA ASP A 168 -26.98 1.01 8.56
C ASP A 168 -26.22 2.29 8.23
N HIS A 169 -24.91 2.15 8.06
CA HIS A 169 -23.99 3.26 7.84
C HIS A 169 -22.99 2.91 6.72
N LEU A 170 -22.52 3.92 6.00
CA LEU A 170 -21.36 3.83 5.14
C LEU A 170 -20.24 4.70 5.72
N ALA A 171 -19.10 4.09 6.00
CA ALA A 171 -17.90 4.79 6.42
C ALA A 171 -16.97 4.94 5.20
N LEU A 172 -16.69 6.17 4.80
CA LEU A 172 -15.72 6.50 3.76
C LEU A 172 -14.44 7.01 4.41
N LEU A 173 -13.39 6.20 4.38
CA LEU A 173 -12.04 6.57 4.78
C LEU A 173 -11.30 7.09 3.56
N ALA A 174 -10.98 8.38 3.53
CA ALA A 174 -10.22 9.00 2.46
C ALA A 174 -8.85 9.44 2.99
N VAL A 175 -7.81 9.15 2.22
CA VAL A 175 -6.41 9.36 2.58
C VAL A 175 -5.61 9.74 1.35
N HIS A 176 -4.61 10.60 1.49
CA HIS A 176 -3.73 10.95 0.37
C HIS A 176 -2.66 9.86 0.14
N HIS A 177 -2.36 9.53 -1.11
CA HIS A 177 -1.41 8.47 -1.47
C HIS A 177 0.04 8.75 -1.02
N ALA A 178 0.37 10.00 -0.66
CA ALA A 178 1.67 10.33 -0.07
C ALA A 178 1.88 9.74 1.34
N VAL A 179 0.79 9.32 2.00
CA VAL A 179 0.81 8.75 3.36
C VAL A 179 0.18 7.36 3.45
N THR A 180 -0.11 6.73 2.30
CA THR A 180 -0.66 5.37 2.24
C THR A 180 -0.38 4.71 0.90
N ASP A 181 -0.57 3.39 0.82
CA ASP A 181 -0.61 2.61 -0.41
C ASP A 181 -1.61 1.45 -0.26
N GLY A 182 -1.69 0.59 -1.28
CA GLY A 182 -2.63 -0.55 -1.27
C GLY A 182 -2.41 -1.51 -0.08
N TRP A 183 -1.16 -1.74 0.31
CA TRP A 183 -0.84 -2.59 1.45
C TRP A 183 -1.20 -1.92 2.78
N SER A 184 -0.78 -0.66 2.92
CA SER A 184 -1.03 0.18 4.09
C SER A 184 -2.51 0.36 4.34
N ASN A 185 -3.35 0.47 3.30
CA ASN A 185 -4.80 0.53 3.46
C ASN A 185 -5.37 -0.72 4.13
N GLY A 186 -4.85 -1.91 3.82
CA GLY A 186 -5.22 -3.15 4.51
C GLY A 186 -4.86 -3.12 6.00
N VAL A 187 -3.68 -2.58 6.33
CA VAL A 187 -3.24 -2.35 7.73
C VAL A 187 -4.17 -1.36 8.43
N LEU A 188 -4.46 -0.21 7.80
CA LEU A 188 -5.33 0.84 8.35
C LEU A 188 -6.72 0.31 8.69
N VAL A 189 -7.37 -0.40 7.76
CA VAL A 189 -8.72 -0.95 7.97
C VAL A 189 -8.71 -2.00 9.10
N THR A 190 -7.72 -2.90 9.10
CA THR A 190 -7.59 -3.95 10.13
C THR A 190 -7.35 -3.36 11.51
N GLU A 191 -6.46 -2.36 11.60
CA GLU A 191 -6.16 -1.69 12.85
C GLU A 191 -7.32 -0.83 13.34
N LEU A 192 -8.11 -0.23 12.45
CA LEU A 192 -9.32 0.52 12.79
C LEU A 192 -10.39 -0.40 13.38
N ALA A 193 -10.66 -1.52 12.71
CA ALA A 193 -11.59 -2.52 13.22
C ALA A 193 -11.15 -3.08 14.58
N THR A 194 -9.85 -3.31 14.78
CA THR A 194 -9.30 -3.82 16.04
C THR A 194 -9.41 -2.78 17.16
N GLY A 195 -8.95 -1.54 16.93
CA GLY A 195 -9.07 -0.46 17.91
C GLY A 195 -10.52 -0.15 18.27
N TYR A 196 -11.43 -0.21 17.30
CA TYR A 196 -12.86 -0.04 17.53
C TYR A 196 -13.42 -1.11 18.47
N ARG A 197 -13.10 -2.40 18.23
CA ARG A 197 -13.57 -3.50 19.08
C ARG A 197 -13.08 -3.37 20.52
N GLU A 198 -11.80 -3.03 20.71
CA GLU A 198 -11.21 -2.86 22.04
C GLU A 198 -11.87 -1.71 22.80
N LEU A 199 -11.99 -0.54 22.17
CA LEU A 199 -12.63 0.62 22.79
C LEU A 199 -14.12 0.40 23.09
N ARG A 200 -14.83 -0.31 22.21
CA ARG A 200 -16.23 -0.70 22.44
C ARG A 200 -16.37 -1.66 23.62
N ALA A 201 -15.34 -2.44 23.92
CA ALA A 201 -15.26 -3.30 25.10
C ALA A 201 -14.69 -2.59 26.34
N GLY A 202 -14.48 -1.26 26.29
CA GLY A 202 -13.91 -0.49 27.40
C GLY A 202 -12.41 -0.71 27.62
N ARG A 203 -11.71 -1.34 26.67
CA ARG A 203 -10.26 -1.61 26.77
C ARG A 203 -9.47 -0.56 25.98
N PRO A 204 -8.38 -0.01 26.55
CA PRO A 204 -7.54 0.94 25.84
C PRO A 204 -6.74 0.25 24.73
N ASP A 205 -6.39 0.98 23.69
CA ASP A 205 -5.46 0.52 22.67
C ASP A 205 -4.03 0.41 23.24
N ARG A 206 -3.52 -0.82 23.37
CA ARG A 206 -2.20 -1.15 23.92
C ARG A 206 -1.17 -1.59 22.88
N ARG A 207 -1.45 -1.42 21.58
CA ARG A 207 -0.55 -1.89 20.53
C ARG A 207 0.79 -1.12 20.60
N PRO A 208 1.95 -1.81 20.62
CA PRO A 208 3.26 -1.17 20.72
C PRO A 208 3.62 -0.45 19.43
N ALA A 209 4.18 0.75 19.51
CA ALA A 209 4.54 1.53 18.32
C ALA A 209 5.36 0.68 17.31
N PRO A 210 5.13 0.84 15.99
CA PRO A 210 5.96 0.18 14.98
C PRO A 210 7.45 0.47 15.22
N PRO A 211 8.33 -0.54 15.07
CA PRO A 211 9.76 -0.37 15.31
C PRO A 211 10.43 0.54 14.27
N VAL A 212 9.78 0.72 13.11
CA VAL A 212 10.19 1.60 12.02
C VAL A 212 8.99 2.46 11.63
N GLN A 213 9.23 3.76 11.45
CA GLN A 213 8.27 4.72 10.93
C GLN A 213 8.69 5.19 9.54
N TYR A 214 7.77 5.80 8.80
CA TYR A 214 8.03 6.14 7.39
C TYR A 214 9.20 7.12 7.21
N GLY A 215 9.40 8.05 8.15
CA GLY A 215 10.56 8.96 8.12
C GLY A 215 11.91 8.26 8.26
N ASP A 216 11.95 7.15 9.01
CA ASP A 216 13.14 6.33 9.12
C ASP A 216 13.47 5.67 7.77
N TYR A 217 12.43 5.16 7.09
CA TYR A 217 12.56 4.60 5.74
C TYR A 217 12.99 5.65 4.71
N ALA A 218 12.40 6.84 4.73
CA ALA A 218 12.73 7.90 3.79
C ALA A 218 14.19 8.34 3.94
N HIS A 219 14.68 8.46 5.17
CA HIS A 219 16.08 8.77 5.43
C HIS A 219 17.01 7.63 4.97
N TRP A 220 16.69 6.38 5.32
CA TRP A 220 17.44 5.20 4.85
C TRP A 220 17.50 5.11 3.32
N GLN A 221 16.38 5.42 2.63
CA GLN A 221 16.33 5.44 1.16
C GLN A 221 17.28 6.51 0.60
N ARG A 222 17.28 7.71 1.19
CA ARG A 222 18.11 8.84 0.76
C ARG A 222 19.58 8.61 0.99
N GLU A 223 19.97 7.95 2.07
CA GLU A 223 21.38 7.60 2.31
C GLU A 223 21.86 6.50 1.35
N ARG A 224 21.01 5.48 1.14
CA ARG A 224 21.36 4.30 0.35
C ARG A 224 21.41 4.58 -1.15
N LEU A 225 20.42 5.30 -1.68
CA LEU A 225 20.34 5.60 -3.11
C LEU A 225 21.17 6.84 -3.44
N THR A 226 22.49 6.73 -3.21
CA THR A 226 23.48 7.76 -3.54
C THR A 226 24.69 7.13 -4.22
N GLY A 227 25.53 7.97 -4.82
CA GLY A 227 26.85 7.57 -5.30
C GLY A 227 26.80 6.38 -6.27
N PRO A 228 27.67 5.36 -6.10
CA PRO A 228 27.74 4.21 -7.01
C PRO A 228 26.48 3.35 -7.09
N GLU A 229 25.74 3.16 -5.98
CA GLU A 229 24.55 2.30 -5.97
C GLU A 229 23.42 2.91 -6.82
N LEU A 230 23.20 4.23 -6.69
CA LEU A 230 22.25 4.95 -7.53
C LEU A 230 22.65 4.87 -9.02
N ARG A 231 23.92 5.15 -9.34
CA ARG A 231 24.40 5.09 -10.73
C ARG A 231 24.21 3.72 -11.37
N ALA A 232 24.49 2.64 -10.64
CA ALA A 232 24.28 1.28 -11.14
C ALA A 232 22.80 1.00 -11.46
N LEU A 233 21.87 1.47 -10.61
CA LEU A 233 20.43 1.35 -10.86
C LEU A 233 20.01 2.21 -12.06
N GLU A 234 20.51 3.44 -12.18
CA GLU A 234 20.25 4.32 -13.31
C GLU A 234 20.73 3.73 -14.63
N ASP A 235 21.97 3.21 -14.67
CA ASP A 235 22.56 2.61 -15.87
C ASP A 235 21.78 1.38 -16.32
N TYR A 236 21.37 0.54 -15.36
CA TYR A 236 20.49 -0.59 -15.64
C TYR A 236 19.18 -0.12 -16.29
N TRP A 237 18.47 0.83 -15.67
CA TRP A 237 17.18 1.28 -16.19
C TRP A 237 17.31 2.02 -17.51
N ARG A 238 18.32 2.87 -17.70
CA ARG A 238 18.62 3.54 -18.98
C ARG A 238 18.84 2.54 -20.11
N THR A 239 19.47 1.41 -19.81
CA THR A 239 19.69 0.33 -20.79
C THR A 239 18.41 -0.44 -21.04
N ALA A 240 17.70 -0.85 -19.98
CA ALA A 240 16.50 -1.65 -20.06
C ALA A 240 15.32 -0.96 -20.79
N VAL A 241 15.26 0.38 -20.75
CA VAL A 241 14.15 1.16 -21.34
C VAL A 241 14.50 1.92 -22.62
N ARG A 242 15.75 1.83 -23.11
CA ARG A 242 16.28 2.70 -24.18
C ARG A 242 15.41 2.74 -25.44
N ASP A 243 15.03 1.56 -25.94
CA ASP A 243 14.38 1.39 -27.24
C ASP A 243 13.02 0.72 -27.11
N LEU A 244 12.30 1.00 -26.01
CA LEU A 244 10.97 0.42 -25.80
C LEU A 244 9.96 1.03 -26.79
N PRO A 245 9.31 0.21 -27.64
CA PRO A 245 8.32 0.72 -28.57
C PRO A 245 7.10 1.22 -27.82
N ARG A 246 6.49 2.30 -28.34
CA ARG A 246 5.17 2.73 -27.87
C ARG A 246 4.17 1.60 -28.11
N THR A 247 3.50 1.16 -27.05
CA THR A 247 2.41 0.18 -27.17
C THR A 247 1.13 0.93 -27.50
N ASP A 248 0.62 0.73 -28.71
CA ASP A 248 -0.71 1.16 -29.09
C ASP A 248 -1.70 0.03 -28.80
N LEU A 249 -2.77 0.39 -28.10
CA LEU A 249 -3.87 -0.52 -27.78
C LEU A 249 -5.01 -0.26 -28.76
N PRO A 250 -5.81 -1.28 -29.12
CA PRO A 250 -7.03 -1.08 -29.88
C PRO A 250 -8.00 -0.24 -29.04
N THR A 251 -8.20 1.02 -29.43
CA THR A 251 -9.10 1.96 -28.75
C THR A 251 -10.27 2.32 -29.65
N ASP A 252 -11.49 2.34 -29.11
CA ASP A 252 -12.70 2.71 -29.86
C ASP A 252 -12.69 4.16 -30.39
N ARG A 253 -11.84 5.02 -29.81
CA ARG A 253 -11.72 6.44 -30.18
C ARG A 253 -10.25 6.88 -30.16
N PRO A 254 -9.88 7.91 -30.96
CA PRO A 254 -8.52 8.46 -30.95
C PRO A 254 -8.09 8.93 -29.55
N ARG A 255 -6.80 8.78 -29.25
CA ARG A 255 -6.21 9.27 -28.00
C ARG A 255 -6.34 10.81 -27.94
N PRO A 256 -6.99 11.38 -26.92
CA PRO A 256 -7.09 12.84 -26.77
C PRO A 256 -5.72 13.46 -26.45
N ALA A 257 -5.52 14.71 -26.88
CA ALA A 257 -4.28 15.46 -26.64
C ALA A 257 -4.06 15.76 -25.13
N ALA A 258 -5.14 16.01 -24.39
CA ALA A 258 -5.12 16.18 -22.95
C ALA A 258 -5.62 14.90 -22.25
N ARG A 259 -4.93 14.50 -21.18
CA ARG A 259 -5.35 13.37 -20.35
C ARG A 259 -6.69 13.68 -19.71
N ARG A 260 -7.64 12.77 -19.89
CA ARG A 260 -8.94 12.80 -19.22
C ARG A 260 -8.91 11.91 -17.98
N GLY A 261 -9.68 12.29 -16.96
CA GLY A 261 -9.80 11.55 -15.70
C GLY A 261 -10.98 10.57 -15.67
N GLU A 262 -11.80 10.53 -16.72
CA GLU A 262 -12.94 9.62 -16.81
C GLU A 262 -12.48 8.18 -17.10
N GLY A 263 -13.08 7.23 -16.40
CA GLY A 263 -12.82 5.80 -16.58
C GLY A 263 -13.90 4.96 -15.91
N ALA A 264 -13.98 3.70 -16.31
CA ALA A 264 -14.84 2.70 -15.72
C ALA A 264 -14.01 1.46 -15.34
N ASN A 265 -14.45 0.75 -14.31
CA ASN A 265 -13.84 -0.51 -13.89
C ASN A 265 -14.73 -1.66 -14.36
N HIS A 266 -14.14 -2.62 -15.06
CA HIS A 266 -14.76 -3.90 -15.38
C HIS A 266 -14.04 -5.00 -14.60
N ALA A 267 -14.82 -5.85 -13.92
CA ALA A 267 -14.28 -6.94 -13.14
C ALA A 267 -14.61 -8.27 -13.83
N LEU A 268 -13.59 -9.14 -13.93
CA LEU A 268 -13.74 -10.52 -14.36
C LEU A 268 -13.38 -11.42 -13.17
N LEU A 269 -14.29 -12.31 -12.80
CA LEU A 269 -14.03 -13.34 -11.80
C LEU A 269 -13.58 -14.62 -12.50
N LEU A 270 -12.41 -15.12 -12.13
CA LEU A 270 -11.93 -16.42 -12.61
C LEU A 270 -12.58 -17.52 -11.79
N SER A 271 -13.06 -18.57 -12.46
CA SER A 271 -13.72 -19.68 -11.76
C SER A 271 -12.73 -20.41 -10.83
N PRO A 272 -13.22 -21.10 -9.79
CA PRO A 272 -12.38 -21.93 -8.93
C PRO A 272 -11.57 -22.98 -9.72
N GLU A 273 -12.19 -23.58 -10.74
CA GLU A 273 -11.55 -24.59 -11.61
C GLU A 273 -10.38 -23.98 -12.39
N LEU A 274 -10.59 -22.81 -13.00
CA LEU A 274 -9.53 -22.10 -13.71
C LEU A 274 -8.41 -21.69 -12.75
N THR A 275 -8.76 -21.14 -11.59
CA THR A 275 -7.78 -20.71 -10.59
C THR A 275 -6.94 -21.88 -10.07
N GLY A 276 -7.56 -23.06 -9.87
CA GLY A 276 -6.84 -24.30 -9.55
C GLY A 276 -5.85 -24.70 -10.64
N ARG A 277 -6.27 -24.70 -11.91
CA ARG A 277 -5.39 -25.01 -13.05
C ARG A 277 -4.22 -24.03 -13.18
N LEU A 278 -4.43 -22.75 -12.90
CA LEU A 278 -3.36 -21.74 -12.88
C LEU A 278 -2.37 -21.98 -11.73
N ALA A 279 -2.88 -22.38 -10.56
CA ALA A 279 -2.03 -22.74 -9.43
C ALA A 279 -1.17 -23.99 -9.72
N ASP A 280 -1.70 -24.97 -10.44
CA ASP A 280 -0.98 -26.17 -10.85
C ASP A 280 0.10 -25.83 -11.89
N LEU A 281 -0.24 -25.01 -12.89
CA LEU A 281 0.71 -24.55 -13.89
C LEU A 281 1.86 -23.77 -13.24
N ARG A 282 1.55 -22.86 -12.31
CA ARG A 282 2.55 -22.14 -11.53
C ARG A 282 3.54 -23.10 -10.84
N ARG A 283 3.03 -24.17 -10.21
CA ARG A 283 3.89 -25.15 -9.51
C ARG A 283 4.78 -25.92 -10.48
N ARG A 284 4.25 -26.33 -11.64
CA ARG A 284 5.02 -27.04 -12.67
C ARG A 284 6.14 -26.19 -13.27
N GLU A 285 5.87 -24.91 -13.53
CA GLU A 285 6.83 -23.98 -14.16
C GLU A 285 7.78 -23.29 -13.16
N GLY A 286 7.66 -23.57 -11.86
CA GLY A 286 8.47 -22.92 -10.82
C GLY A 286 8.27 -21.40 -10.70
N GLY A 287 7.18 -20.85 -11.24
CA GLY A 287 6.91 -19.42 -11.28
C GLY A 287 6.07 -18.90 -10.12
N SER A 288 5.79 -17.59 -10.12
CA SER A 288 4.76 -17.00 -9.26
C SER A 288 3.44 -16.83 -10.02
N LEU A 289 2.31 -16.71 -9.29
CA LEU A 289 1.02 -16.42 -9.93
C LEU A 289 1.06 -15.08 -10.67
N PHE A 290 1.80 -14.11 -10.13
CA PHE A 290 2.06 -12.82 -10.78
C PHE A 290 2.71 -13.00 -12.16
N MET A 291 3.79 -13.78 -12.24
CA MET A 291 4.49 -14.05 -13.52
C MET A 291 3.56 -14.71 -14.54
N LEU A 292 2.72 -15.66 -14.09
CA LEU A 292 1.79 -16.38 -14.94
C LEU A 292 0.72 -15.43 -15.52
N VAL A 293 0.07 -14.63 -14.67
CA VAL A 293 -0.97 -13.67 -15.09
C VAL A 293 -0.36 -12.57 -15.96
N LEU A 294 0.82 -12.05 -15.61
CA LEU A 294 1.54 -11.07 -16.43
C LEU A 294 1.88 -11.65 -17.80
N SER A 295 2.33 -12.90 -17.87
CA SER A 295 2.63 -13.56 -19.14
C SER A 295 1.38 -13.73 -20.01
N ALA A 296 0.26 -14.15 -19.41
CA ALA A 296 -1.01 -14.24 -20.11
C ALA A 296 -1.46 -12.87 -20.65
N LEU A 297 -1.34 -11.81 -19.86
CA LEU A 297 -1.61 -10.44 -20.30
C LEU A 297 -0.70 -10.03 -21.47
N LEU A 298 0.59 -10.32 -21.39
CA LEU A 298 1.54 -10.01 -22.47
C LEU A 298 1.22 -10.76 -23.77
N VAL A 299 0.74 -12.01 -23.69
CA VAL A 299 0.28 -12.77 -24.85
C VAL A 299 -0.94 -12.09 -25.50
N VAL A 300 -1.92 -11.67 -24.69
CA VAL A 300 -3.10 -10.93 -25.18
C VAL A 300 -2.68 -9.64 -25.87
N LEU A 301 -1.82 -8.84 -25.23
CA LEU A 301 -1.36 -7.56 -25.77
C LEU A 301 -0.51 -7.71 -27.04
N ARG A 302 0.17 -8.85 -27.22
CA ARG A 302 0.90 -9.15 -28.46
C ARG A 302 -0.03 -9.60 -29.59
N GLY A 303 -1.09 -10.35 -29.26
CA GLY A 303 -2.06 -10.87 -30.23
C GLY A 303 -3.04 -9.82 -30.77
N THR A 304 -3.11 -8.63 -30.18
CA THR A 304 -3.94 -7.50 -30.63
C THR A 304 -3.23 -6.58 -31.65
N ARG A 305 -2.19 -7.07 -32.33
CA ARG A 305 -1.49 -6.36 -33.41
C ARG A 305 -2.02 -6.75 -34.78
#